data_AF-A0A924GWP3-F1
#
_entry.id   AF-A0A924GWP3-F1
#
_cell.length_a   1.000
_cell.length_b   1.000
_cell.length_c   1.000
_cell.angle_alpha   90.00
_cell.angle_beta   90.00
_cell.angle_gamma   90.00
#
_symmetry.space_group_name_H-M   'P 1'
#
loop_
_entity.id
_entity.type
_entity.pdbx_description
1 polymer ?
#
loop_
_entity_poly.entity_id
_entity_poly.type
_entity_poly.pdbx_seq_one_letter_code
_entity_poly.pdbx_strand_id
1 'polypeptide(L)'
;MVEFRDLPAAHRIAAEVRYIRELERACGGPDKVARIYQAWIEASESEANQIGGETAALAVRWPSAADTAARAGFRDLGEVGETYFDVRLSPVGTEAQ
;
A
#
# COMPACT_ATOMS: atom_id res chain seq x y z
N MET A 1 18.89 16.12 -5.25
CA MET A 1 17.77 15.19 -5.00
C MET A 1 18.12 13.90 -5.73
N VAL A 2 18.25 12.79 -4.99
CA VAL A 2 18.58 11.47 -5.59
C VAL A 2 17.25 10.76 -5.90
N GLU A 3 17.11 10.23 -7.11
CA GLU A 3 15.93 9.45 -7.50
C GLU A 3 15.93 8.10 -6.78
N PHE A 4 14.74 7.59 -6.42
CA PHE A 4 14.62 6.28 -5.74
C PHE A 4 15.28 5.14 -6.52
N ARG A 5 15.23 5.19 -7.85
CA ARG A 5 15.85 4.19 -8.73
C ARG A 5 17.38 4.15 -8.61
N ASP A 6 18.00 5.24 -8.18
CA ASP A 6 19.44 5.40 -8.04
C ASP A 6 19.94 4.99 -6.64
N LEU A 7 19.03 4.72 -5.70
CA LEU A 7 19.38 4.13 -4.41
C LEU A 7 19.95 2.72 -4.59
N PRO A 8 20.96 2.31 -3.80
CA PRO A 8 21.42 0.93 -3.79
C PRO A 8 20.27 -0.03 -3.50
N ALA A 9 20.23 -1.18 -4.18
CA ALA A 9 19.14 -2.15 -4.07
C ALA A 9 18.83 -2.54 -2.61
N ALA A 10 19.86 -2.66 -1.77
CA ALA A 10 19.70 -2.97 -0.35
C ALA A 10 18.85 -1.94 0.42
N HIS A 11 18.98 -0.64 0.10
CA HIS A 11 18.20 0.42 0.73
C HIS A 11 16.74 0.37 0.28
N ARG A 12 16.51 0.12 -1.02
CA ARG A 12 15.15 -0.05 -1.57
C ARG A 12 14.42 -1.24 -0.94
N ILE A 13 15.09 -2.39 -0.89
CA ILE A 13 14.54 -3.61 -0.26
C ILE A 13 14.25 -3.37 1.24
N ALA A 14 15.14 -2.70 1.97
CA ALA A 14 14.91 -2.40 3.37
C ALA A 14 13.70 -1.46 3.57
N ALA A 15 13.50 -0.48 2.68
CA ALA A 15 12.34 0.40 2.69
C ALA A 15 11.04 -0.34 2.36
N GLU A 16 11.04 -1.21 1.35
CA GLU A 16 9.90 -2.05 0.98
C GLU A 16 9.50 -2.98 2.14
N VAL A 17 10.46 -3.64 2.78
CA VAL A 17 10.19 -4.52 3.94
C VAL A 17 9.58 -3.74 5.11
N ARG A 18 10.09 -2.54 5.39
CA ARG A 18 9.51 -1.66 6.43
C ARG A 18 8.08 -1.24 6.07
N TYR A 19 7.88 -0.82 4.82
CA TYR A 19 6.57 -0.42 4.31
C TYR A 19 5.55 -1.56 4.46
N ILE A 20 5.88 -2.77 4.00
CA ILE A 20 5.00 -3.94 4.08
C ILE A 20 4.63 -4.25 5.53
N ARG A 21 5.62 -4.30 6.43
CA ARG A 21 5.38 -4.60 7.85
C ARG A 21 4.46 -3.60 8.52
N GLU A 22 4.67 -2.31 8.29
CA GLU A 22 3.81 -1.28 8.88
C GLU A 22 2.43 -1.24 8.23
N LEU A 23 2.32 -1.52 6.93
CA LEU A 23 1.04 -1.63 6.24
C LEU A 23 0.21 -2.81 6.79
N GLU A 24 0.82 -3.98 6.95
CA GLU A 24 0.19 -5.14 7.59
C GLU A 24 -0.23 -4.83 9.03
N ARG A 25 0.61 -4.12 9.79
CA ARG A 25 0.30 -3.70 11.16
C ARG A 25 -0.89 -2.73 11.23
N ALA A 26 -0.92 -1.74 10.34
CA ALA A 26 -1.98 -0.74 10.28
C ALA A 26 -3.33 -1.33 9.83
N CYS A 27 -3.31 -2.26 8.87
CA CYS A 27 -4.50 -2.92 8.37
C CYS A 27 -4.95 -4.13 9.23
N GLY A 28 -4.05 -4.67 10.06
CA GLY A 28 -4.30 -5.80 10.96
C GLY A 28 -4.10 -7.18 10.33
N GLY A 29 -3.13 -7.30 9.41
CA GLY A 29 -2.70 -8.52 8.74
C GLY A 29 -2.75 -8.43 7.20
N PRO A 30 -2.02 -9.29 6.48
CA PRO A 30 -1.94 -9.28 5.01
C PRO A 30 -3.29 -9.46 4.32
N ASP A 31 -4.16 -10.34 4.84
CA ASP A 31 -5.51 -10.53 4.29
C ASP A 31 -6.36 -9.25 4.37
N LYS A 32 -6.20 -8.48 5.45
CA LYS A 32 -6.90 -7.22 5.63
C LYS A 32 -6.33 -6.12 4.76
N VAL A 33 -5.02 -6.11 4.50
CA VAL A 33 -4.40 -5.21 3.51
C VAL A 33 -5.06 -5.39 2.15
N ALA A 34 -5.16 -6.63 1.67
CA ALA A 34 -5.79 -6.93 0.39
C ALA A 34 -7.24 -6.43 0.32
N ARG A 35 -8.06 -6.76 1.32
CA ARG A 35 -9.47 -6.34 1.37
C ARG A 35 -9.64 -4.82 1.43
N ILE A 36 -8.86 -4.13 2.26
CA ILE A 36 -8.93 -2.68 2.40
C ILE A 36 -8.47 -1.99 1.11
N TYR A 37 -7.41 -2.50 0.47
CA TYR A 37 -6.93 -1.96 -0.79
C TYR A 37 -7.93 -2.17 -1.94
N GLN A 38 -8.52 -3.36 -2.04
CA GLN A 38 -9.58 -3.64 -3.02
C GLN A 38 -10.78 -2.73 -2.82
N ALA A 39 -11.25 -2.58 -1.58
CA ALA A 39 -12.36 -1.68 -1.27
C ALA A 39 -12.05 -0.22 -1.62
N TRP A 40 -10.80 0.22 -1.44
CA TRP A 40 -10.36 1.56 -1.83
C TRP A 40 -10.32 1.76 -3.34
N ILE A 41 -9.82 0.78 -4.10
CA ILE A 41 -9.86 0.82 -5.58
C ILE A 41 -11.31 0.89 -6.06
N GLU A 42 -12.15 -0.03 -5.59
CA GLU A 42 -13.58 -0.06 -5.92
C GLU A 42 -14.25 1.27 -5.62
N ALA A 43 -14.02 1.84 -4.44
CA ALA A 43 -14.57 3.13 -4.05
C ALA A 43 -14.03 4.32 -4.86
N SER A 44 -12.81 4.23 -5.37
CA SER A 44 -12.19 5.28 -6.19
C SER A 44 -12.67 5.24 -7.64
N GLU A 45 -13.06 4.06 -8.12
CA GLU A 45 -13.57 3.82 -9.48
C GLU A 45 -15.10 3.91 -9.57
N SER A 46 -15.80 3.81 -8.45
CA SER A 46 -17.27 3.84 -8.37
C SER A 46 -17.83 5.22 -8.06
N GLU A 47 -19.07 5.46 -8.48
CA GLU A 47 -19.84 6.62 -8.02
C GLU A 47 -20.31 6.43 -6.57
N ALA A 48 -20.48 7.52 -5.82
CA ALA A 48 -20.84 7.49 -4.40
C ALA A 48 -22.16 6.76 -4.08
N ASN A 49 -23.09 6.69 -5.04
CA ASN A 49 -24.37 5.97 -4.91
C ASN A 49 -24.26 4.45 -5.18
N GLN A 50 -23.13 3.98 -5.70
CA GLN A 50 -22.89 2.57 -6.05
C GLN A 50 -22.05 1.83 -5.00
N ILE A 51 -21.44 2.55 -4.06
CA ILE A 51 -20.57 1.98 -3.03
C ILE A 51 -21.40 1.54 -1.82
N GLY A 52 -21.30 0.26 -1.44
CA GLY A 52 -21.91 -0.25 -0.21
C GLY A 52 -21.28 0.37 1.05
N GLY A 53 -22.07 0.51 2.12
CA GLY A 53 -21.59 1.11 3.37
C GLY A 53 -20.38 0.38 4.00
N GLU A 54 -20.30 -0.93 3.84
CA GLU A 54 -19.15 -1.74 4.29
C GLU A 54 -17.88 -1.43 3.47
N THR A 55 -17.99 -1.41 2.14
CA THR A 55 -16.89 -1.03 1.23
C THR A 55 -16.39 0.37 1.53
N ALA A 56 -17.29 1.34 1.70
CA ALA A 56 -16.92 2.71 2.07
C ALA A 56 -16.16 2.76 3.41
N ALA A 57 -16.63 2.03 4.43
CA ALA A 57 -15.99 1.99 5.75
C ALA A 57 -14.59 1.34 5.75
N LEU A 58 -14.33 0.45 4.79
CA LEU A 58 -13.00 -0.13 4.56
C LEU A 58 -12.12 0.84 3.74
N ALA A 59 -12.65 1.38 2.65
CA ALA A 59 -11.94 2.26 1.73
C ALA A 59 -11.33 3.49 2.42
N VAL A 60 -12.05 4.10 3.37
CA VAL A 60 -11.56 5.29 4.11
C VAL A 60 -10.31 5.02 4.94
N ARG A 61 -10.00 3.74 5.24
CA ARG A 61 -8.83 3.36 6.05
C ARG A 61 -7.55 3.32 5.24
N TRP A 62 -7.64 3.09 3.94
CA TRP A 62 -6.47 2.91 3.08
C TRP A 62 -5.52 4.11 3.06
N PRO A 63 -5.97 5.37 2.84
CA PRO A 63 -5.06 6.50 2.72
C PRO A 63 -4.21 6.73 3.99
N SER A 64 -4.81 6.56 5.17
CA SER A 64 -4.10 6.71 6.44
C SER A 64 -3.12 5.56 6.71
N ALA A 65 -3.49 4.33 6.39
CA ALA A 65 -2.60 3.17 6.52
C ALA A 65 -1.40 3.27 5.56
N ALA A 66 -1.66 3.65 4.30
CA ALA A 66 -0.63 3.83 3.28
C ALA A 66 0.33 4.98 3.62
N ASP A 67 -0.16 6.12 4.10
CA ASP A 67 0.70 7.25 4.54
C ASP A 67 1.58 6.85 5.73
N THR A 68 1.00 6.17 6.71
CA THR A 68 1.75 5.68 7.88
C THR A 68 2.87 4.72 7.47
N ALA A 69 2.56 3.77 6.58
CA ALA A 69 3.53 2.83 6.05
C ALA A 69 4.61 3.53 5.21
N ALA A 70 4.22 4.52 4.38
CA ALA A 70 5.15 5.28 3.54
C ALA A 70 6.17 6.04 4.39
N ARG A 71 5.72 6.76 5.42
CA ARG A 71 6.60 7.46 6.36
C ARG A 71 7.61 6.53 7.02
N ALA A 72 7.18 5.32 7.39
CA ALA A 72 8.07 4.32 7.98
C ALA A 72 9.07 3.73 6.95
N GLY A 73 8.63 3.50 5.71
CA GLY A 73 9.47 3.03 4.61
C GLY A 73 10.58 4.03 4.26
N PHE A 74 10.26 5.32 4.22
CA PHE A 74 11.18 6.40 3.85
C PHE A 74 12.09 6.88 4.97
N ARG A 75 11.78 6.59 6.24
CA ARG A 75 12.50 7.13 7.41
C ARG A 75 14.02 7.01 7.33
N ASP A 76 14.53 5.90 6.80
CA ASP A 76 15.96 5.59 6.78
C ASP A 76 16.60 5.79 5.39
N LEU A 77 15.92 6.47 4.46
CA LEU A 77 16.39 6.71 3.09
C LEU A 77 17.00 8.10 2.85
N GLY A 78 16.87 9.03 3.81
CA GLY A 78 17.34 10.41 3.68
C GLY A 78 16.42 11.28 2.81
N GLU A 79 16.93 12.39 2.25
CA GLU A 79 16.18 13.22 1.29
C GLU A 79 16.06 12.51 -0.07
N VAL A 80 15.07 11.63 -0.15
CA VAL A 80 14.57 11.10 -1.42
C VAL A 80 13.60 12.12 -2.04
N GLY A 81 13.59 12.20 -3.38
CA GLY A 81 12.72 13.13 -4.10
C GLY A 81 11.23 12.75 -4.07
N GLU A 82 10.48 13.08 -5.13
CA GLU A 82 9.10 12.63 -5.28
C GLU A 82 9.07 11.11 -5.51
N THR A 83 8.94 10.34 -4.42
CA THR A 83 8.91 8.88 -4.46
C THR A 83 7.60 8.35 -3.88
N TYR A 84 7.14 7.20 -4.39
CA TYR A 84 5.94 6.54 -3.91
C TYR A 84 6.17 5.03 -3.83
N PHE A 85 5.37 4.35 -3.00
CA PHE A 85 5.28 2.90 -2.99
C PHE A 85 4.14 2.46 -3.91
N ASP A 86 4.41 1.49 -4.78
CA ASP A 86 3.42 0.86 -5.65
C ASP A 86 2.97 -0.47 -5.03
N VAL A 87 1.68 -0.61 -4.72
CA VAL A 87 1.12 -1.82 -4.11
C VAL A 87 0.48 -2.67 -5.20
N ARG A 88 0.98 -3.90 -5.36
CA ARG A 88 0.41 -4.88 -6.30
C ARG A 88 -0.11 -6.07 -5.53
N LEU A 89 -1.41 -6.32 -5.64
CA LEU A 89 -1.96 -7.59 -5.21
C LEU A 89 -1.53 -8.64 -6.23
N SER A 90 -0.84 -9.66 -5.76
CA SER A 90 -0.60 -10.82 -6.60
C SER A 90 -1.96 -11.45 -6.89
N PRO A 91 -2.31 -11.70 -8.18
CA PRO A 91 -3.46 -12.53 -8.46
C PRO A 91 -3.17 -13.88 -7.80
N VAL A 92 -3.95 -14.23 -6.78
CA VAL A 92 -3.86 -15.56 -6.18
C VAL A 92 -3.93 -16.57 -7.32
N GLY A 93 -3.02 -17.54 -7.34
CA GLY A 93 -2.83 -18.44 -8.47
C GLY A 93 -4.16 -19.03 -8.93
N THR A 94 -4.63 -18.59 -10.09
CA THR A 94 -5.43 -19.45 -10.96
C THR A 94 -4.48 -20.54 -11.44
N GLU A 95 -4.24 -21.54 -10.59
CA GLU A 95 -3.81 -22.86 -11.06
C GLU A 95 -4.97 -23.40 -11.91
N ALA A 96 -4.91 -23.07 -13.20
CA ALA A 96 -5.66 -23.80 -14.21
C ALA A 96 -5.09 -25.21 -14.24
N GLN A 97 -5.88 -26.16 -13.74
CA GLN A 97 -5.71 -27.60 -13.93
C GLN A 97 -5.68 -27.96 -15.41
#